data_AF-A0A6C0CPT8-F1
#
_entry.id   AF-A0A6C0CPT8-F1
#
_cell.length_a   1.000
_cell.length_b   1.000
_cell.length_c   1.000
_cell.angle_alpha   90.00
_cell.angle_beta   90.00
_cell.angle_gamma   90.00
#
_symmetry.space_group_name_H-M   'P 1'
#
loop_
_entity.id
_entity.type
_entity.pdbx_description
1 polymer ?
#
loop_
_entity_poly.entity_id
_entity_poly.type
_entity_poly.pdbx_seq_one_letter_code
_entity_poly.pdbx_strand_id
1 'polypeptide(L)'
;MKFINERLIALPQVLQDLIGEFNPQHRIQLNEVLLQLRYVQHANYTCGNLDCNVYLYNKHFIIKNILFSNYKFCCEYCSEIGEDSIRYHYREHHYR
;
A
#
# COMPACT_ATOMS: atom_id res chain seq x y z
N MET A 1 17.58 -36.67 10.30
CA MET A 1 18.28 -35.77 9.35
C MET A 1 19.06 -36.50 8.24
N LYS A 2 19.51 -37.77 8.39
CA LYS A 2 20.19 -38.51 7.29
C LYS A 2 19.32 -38.74 6.04
N PHE A 3 18.04 -39.07 6.23
CA PHE A 3 17.11 -39.41 5.13
C PHE A 3 16.78 -38.27 4.14
N ILE A 4 16.89 -37.00 4.56
CA ILE A 4 16.60 -35.86 3.67
C ILE A 4 17.78 -35.61 2.73
N ASN A 5 19.01 -35.78 3.22
CA ASN A 5 20.23 -35.59 2.41
C ASN A 5 20.39 -36.67 1.34
N GLU A 6 20.05 -37.92 1.63
CA GLU A 6 20.13 -39.02 0.65
C GLU A 6 19.17 -38.83 -0.54
N ARG A 7 17.99 -38.24 -0.30
CA ARG A 7 17.00 -37.95 -1.35
C ARG A 7 17.31 -36.67 -2.12
N LEU A 8 17.97 -35.70 -1.50
CA LEU A 8 18.45 -34.48 -2.16
C LEU A 8 19.52 -34.79 -3.21
N ILE A 9 20.48 -35.67 -2.88
CA ILE A 9 21.57 -36.09 -3.79
C ILE A 9 21.03 -36.80 -5.04
N ALA A 10 19.86 -37.43 -4.95
CA ALA A 10 19.20 -38.12 -6.06
C ALA A 10 18.45 -37.19 -7.04
N LEU A 11 18.34 -35.89 -6.72
CA LEU A 11 17.70 -34.93 -7.62
C LEU A 11 18.67 -34.48 -8.73
N PRO A 12 18.16 -34.12 -9.92
CA PRO A 12 18.94 -33.35 -10.89
C PRO A 12 19.60 -32.12 -10.26
N GLN A 13 20.84 -31.82 -10.64
CA GLN A 13 21.65 -30.74 -10.05
C GLN A 13 20.89 -29.40 -10.01
N VAL A 14 20.19 -29.05 -11.08
CA VAL A 14 19.37 -27.83 -11.18
C VAL A 14 18.33 -27.72 -10.06
N LEU A 15 17.71 -28.83 -9.66
CA LEU A 15 16.73 -28.83 -8.57
C LEU A 15 17.42 -28.74 -7.19
N GLN A 16 18.62 -29.30 -7.05
CA GLN A 16 19.41 -29.14 -5.83
C GLN A 16 19.85 -27.68 -5.66
N ASP A 17 20.30 -27.04 -6.75
CA ASP A 17 20.69 -25.64 -6.77
C ASP A 17 19.50 -24.74 -6.42
N LEU A 18 18.34 -24.96 -7.03
CA LEU A 18 17.10 -24.22 -6.73
C LEU A 18 16.65 -24.36 -5.27
N ILE A 19 16.83 -25.54 -4.66
CA ILE A 19 16.53 -25.77 -3.24
C ILE A 19 17.58 -25.11 -2.35
N GLY A 20 18.86 -25.13 -2.75
CA GLY A 20 19.95 -24.46 -2.03
C GLY A 20 19.84 -22.94 -2.06
N GLU A 21 19.35 -22.38 -3.17
CA GLU A 21 19.05 -20.96 -3.34
C GLU A 21 17.75 -20.52 -2.65
N PHE A 22 16.89 -21.48 -2.29
CA PHE A 22 15.64 -21.19 -1.59
C PHE A 22 15.93 -20.76 -0.15
N ASN A 23 15.99 -19.44 0.07
CA ASN A 23 16.10 -18.85 1.39
C ASN A 23 14.73 -18.77 2.08
N PRO A 24 14.47 -19.54 3.16
CA PRO A 24 13.18 -19.52 3.87
C PRO A 24 12.85 -18.15 4.47
N GLN A 25 13.87 -17.33 4.79
CA GLN A 25 13.69 -15.97 5.29
C GLN A 25 13.04 -15.05 4.26
N HIS A 26 13.13 -15.34 2.95
CA HIS A 26 12.43 -14.54 1.94
C HIS A 26 10.91 -14.56 2.14
N ARG A 27 10.31 -15.64 2.68
CA ARG A 27 8.86 -15.66 2.98
C ARG A 27 8.49 -14.76 4.16
N ILE A 28 9.36 -14.69 5.16
CA ILE A 28 9.16 -13.83 6.35
C ILE A 28 9.25 -12.37 5.93
N GLN A 29 10.29 -12.02 5.15
CA GLN A 29 10.49 -10.67 4.62
C GLN A 29 9.39 -10.28 3.62
N LEU A 30 8.87 -11.22 2.83
CA LEU A 30 7.76 -10.95 1.91
C LEU A 30 6.50 -10.51 2.65
N ASN A 31 6.21 -11.05 3.83
CA ASN A 31 5.07 -10.60 4.63
C ASN A 31 5.24 -9.14 5.08
N GLU A 32 6.44 -8.74 5.50
CA GLU A 32 6.75 -7.35 5.87
C GLU A 32 6.61 -6.41 4.67
N VAL A 33 7.12 -6.80 3.50
CA VAL A 33 6.97 -6.05 2.25
C VAL A 33 5.49 -5.93 1.86
N LEU A 34 4.71 -7.00 1.97
CA LEU A 34 3.28 -6.99 1.67
C LEU A 34 2.49 -6.11 2.67
N LEU A 35 2.88 -6.08 3.94
CA LEU A 35 2.30 -5.17 4.94
C LEU A 35 2.60 -3.71 4.63
N GLN A 36 3.84 -3.39 4.26
CA GLN A 36 4.22 -2.04 3.84
C GLN A 36 3.46 -1.62 2.57
N LEU A 37 3.37 -2.50 1.57
CA LEU A 37 2.58 -2.24 0.35
C LEU A 37 1.10 -2.04 0.65
N ARG A 38 0.54 -2.78 1.61
CA ARG A 38 -0.85 -2.62 2.06
C ARG A 38 -1.06 -1.22 2.66
N TYR A 39 -0.15 -0.73 3.50
CA TYR A 39 -0.25 0.62 4.07
C TYR A 39 -0.22 1.72 3.00
N VAL A 40 0.69 1.60 2.03
CA VAL A 40 0.79 2.53 0.89
C VAL A 40 -0.46 2.49 0.01
N GLN A 41 -1.06 1.31 -0.18
CA GLN A 41 -2.34 1.21 -0.86
C GLN A 41 -3.45 1.89 -0.06
N HIS A 42 -3.58 1.65 1.25
CA HIS A 42 -4.66 2.22 2.06
C HIS A 42 -4.67 3.76 2.04
N ALA A 43 -3.50 4.40 2.10
CA ALA A 43 -3.39 5.87 2.01
C ALA A 43 -3.92 6.44 0.68
N ASN A 44 -3.86 5.67 -0.41
CA ASN A 44 -4.37 6.09 -1.72
C ASN A 44 -5.90 5.92 -1.89
N TYR A 45 -6.57 5.32 -0.92
CA TYR A 45 -8.01 5.02 -0.94
C TYR A 45 -8.75 5.58 0.26
N THR A 46 -8.25 6.61 0.93
CA THR A 46 -9.03 7.34 1.95
C THR A 46 -9.73 8.55 1.34
N CYS A 47 -10.81 8.99 2.00
CA CYS A 47 -11.46 10.24 1.66
C CYS A 47 -10.52 11.43 1.97
N GLY A 48 -10.47 12.42 1.08
CA GLY A 48 -9.70 13.64 1.26
C GLY A 48 -10.26 14.58 2.33
N ASN A 49 -11.46 14.30 2.86
CA ASN A 49 -11.94 14.93 4.09
C ASN A 49 -11.35 14.16 5.29
N LEU A 50 -10.50 14.83 6.06
CA LEU A 50 -9.79 14.22 7.20
C LEU A 50 -10.72 13.74 8.31
N ASP A 51 -11.91 14.32 8.44
CA ASP A 51 -12.92 13.89 9.41
C ASP A 51 -13.75 12.69 8.90
N CYS A 52 -13.48 12.23 7.66
CA CYS A 52 -14.17 11.12 7.03
C CYS A 52 -13.31 9.86 7.01
N ASN A 53 -13.63 8.91 7.89
CA ASN A 53 -12.94 7.61 8.00
C ASN A 53 -13.38 6.57 6.94
N VAL A 54 -13.94 7.01 5.81
CA VAL A 54 -14.41 6.11 4.76
C VAL A 54 -13.25 5.69 3.86
N TYR A 55 -13.06 4.38 3.75
CA TYR A 55 -12.23 3.79 2.70
C TYR A 55 -13.01 3.70 1.37
N LEU A 56 -12.34 4.11 0.29
CA LEU A 56 -12.85 4.22 -1.07
C LEU A 56 -12.62 2.96 -1.92
N TYR A 57 -12.14 1.86 -1.32
CA TYR A 57 -12.00 0.57 -2.03
C TYR A 57 -13.33 0.17 -2.67
N ASN A 58 -13.31 -0.05 -3.99
CA ASN A 58 -14.46 -0.51 -4.77
C ASN A 58 -15.72 0.38 -4.64
N LYS A 59 -15.58 1.65 -4.24
CA LYS A 59 -16.68 2.62 -4.20
C LYS A 59 -16.53 3.63 -5.34
N HIS A 60 -17.65 4.18 -5.79
CA HIS A 60 -17.62 5.41 -6.57
C HIS A 60 -17.04 6.54 -5.70
N PHE A 61 -16.12 7.31 -6.26
CA PHE A 61 -15.51 8.46 -5.62
C PHE A 61 -15.42 9.62 -6.60
N ILE A 62 -15.44 10.83 -6.04
CA ILE A 62 -15.25 12.08 -6.78
C ILE A 62 -13.77 12.40 -6.76
N ILE A 63 -13.20 12.77 -7.91
CA ILE A 63 -11.82 13.27 -8.00
C ILE A 63 -11.88 14.79 -8.17
N LYS A 64 -11.18 15.54 -7.34
CA LYS A 64 -10.94 16.98 -7.54
C LYS A 64 -9.45 17.27 -7.60
N ASN A 65 -9.07 18.19 -8.49
CA ASN A 65 -7.74 18.76 -8.49
C ASN A 65 -7.73 20.01 -7.60
N ILE A 66 -6.96 19.97 -6.52
CA ILE A 66 -6.85 21.03 -5.53
C ILE A 66 -5.36 21.28 -5.32
N LEU A 67 -4.90 22.52 -5.55
CA LEU A 67 -3.50 22.92 -5.34
C LEU A 67 -2.50 21.96 -6.00
N PHE A 68 -2.71 21.71 -7.29
CA PHE A 68 -1.85 20.84 -8.13
C PHE A 68 -1.82 19.36 -7.71
N SER A 69 -2.68 18.94 -6.77
CA SER A 69 -2.78 17.55 -6.29
C SER A 69 -4.19 17.01 -6.50
N ASN A 70 -4.30 15.71 -6.79
CA ASN A 70 -5.58 15.04 -6.97
C ASN A 70 -6.06 14.43 -5.66
N TYR A 71 -7.24 14.82 -5.21
CA TYR A 71 -7.89 14.31 -4.01
C TYR A 71 -9.13 13.50 -4.38
N LYS A 72 -9.40 12.44 -3.62
CA LYS A 72 -10.57 11.58 -3.80
C LYS A 72 -11.55 11.77 -2.66
N PHE A 73 -12.84 11.86 -2.94
CA PHE A 73 -13.88 12.08 -1.94
C PHE A 73 -15.00 11.05 -2.09
N CYS A 74 -15.58 10.59 -0.97
CA CYS A 74 -16.66 9.60 -1.00
C CYS A 74 -18.01 10.17 -1.46
N CYS A 75 -18.21 11.49 -1.39
CA CYS A 75 -19.42 12.20 -1.80
C CYS A 75 -19.15 13.71 -1.98
N GLU A 76 -20.13 14.44 -2.53
CA GLU A 76 -20.03 15.89 -2.77
C GLU A 76 -19.78 16.68 -1.48
N TYR A 77 -20.52 16.37 -0.41
CA TYR A 77 -20.36 17.01 0.90
C TYR A 77 -18.91 16.92 1.43
N CYS A 78 -18.30 15.73 1.34
CA CYS A 78 -16.90 15.57 1.73
C CYS A 78 -15.93 16.33 0.80
N SER A 79 -16.30 16.50 -0.47
CA SER A 79 -15.49 17.24 -1.44
C SER A 79 -15.50 18.74 -1.24
N GLU A 80 -16.55 19.30 -0.63
CA GLU A 80 -16.64 20.72 -0.28
C GLU A 80 -15.82 20.99 0.99
N ILE A 81 -16.13 20.28 2.08
CA ILE A 81 -15.43 20.44 3.37
C ILE A 81 -13.94 20.14 3.23
N GLY A 82 -13.60 19.04 2.54
CA GLY A 82 -12.22 18.65 2.36
C GLY A 82 -11.44 19.68 1.53
N GLU A 83 -12.05 20.25 0.48
CA GLU A 83 -11.41 21.29 -0.32
C GLU A 83 -11.13 22.56 0.50
N ASP A 84 -12.11 23.00 1.31
CA ASP A 84 -11.95 24.15 2.18
C ASP A 84 -10.82 23.94 3.20
N SER A 85 -10.78 22.77 3.83
CA SER A 85 -9.73 22.39 4.79
C SER A 85 -8.35 22.36 4.14
N ILE A 86 -8.22 21.68 3.00
CA ILE A 86 -6.95 21.61 2.23
C ILE A 86 -6.45 23.02 1.87
N ARG A 87 -7.33 23.88 1.36
CA ARG A 87 -6.98 25.26 0.99
C ARG A 87 -6.64 26.11 2.22
N TYR A 88 -7.33 25.92 3.34
CA TYR A 88 -7.00 26.59 4.60
C TYR A 88 -5.59 26.22 5.06
N HIS A 89 -5.28 24.92 5.15
CA HIS A 89 -3.95 24.46 5.54
C HIS A 89 -2.84 24.96 4.61
N TYR A 90 -3.07 24.96 3.29
CA TYR A 90 -2.11 25.50 2.34
C TYR A 90 -1.82 26.99 2.61
N ARG A 91 -2.85 27.80 2.86
CA ARG A 91 -2.64 29.22 3.22
C ARG A 91 -1.80 29.34 4.48
N GLU A 92 -2.16 28.66 5.57
CA GLU A 92 -1.44 28.74 6.84
C GLU A 92 0.05 28.35 6.71
N HIS A 93 0.37 27.36 5.88
CA HIS A 93 1.75 26.87 5.70
C HIS A 93 2.57 27.61 4.63
N HIS A 94 1.94 28.38 3.74
CA HIS A 94 2.61 29.15 2.67
C HIS A 94 2.62 30.67 2.89
N TYR A 95 2.11 31.16 4.03
CA TYR A 95 2.23 32.57 4.45
C TYR A 95 3.47 32.86 5.33
N ARG A 96 4.45 31.94 5.38
CA ARG A 96 5.80 32.15 5.96
C ARG A 96 6.86 32.20 4.88
#